data_AF-M6EI84-F1
#
_entry.id   AF-M6EI84-F1
#
_cell.length_a   1.000
_cell.length_b   1.000
_cell.length_c   1.000
_cell.angle_alpha   90.00
_cell.angle_beta   90.00
_cell.angle_gamma   90.00
#
_symmetry.space_group_name_H-M   'P 1'
#
loop_
_entity.id
_entity.type
_entity.pdbx_description
1 polymer ?
#
loop_
_entity_poly.entity_id
_entity_poly.type
_entity_poly.pdbx_seq_one_letter_code
_entity_poly.pdbx_strand_id
1 'polypeptide(L)'
;MVPCVCHNARMELGHLETIFKKSGIPPKYIYRTLDQADHSTEIGISFMIAHDWANELVHKWNDARFKPHGLYLWGGPGTGKTLLACIILNELIFRYKTNCKYAKINRDFLNTLRETYQKDSETHGMEKTIETLFAEVEVLVLDDFGVQKESDWSNSKLYDLIDARYEQEKLTILTSNTSPAEWKDKAEGRIYSRLKEMTMEIHLECADYRLKLSESGGRG
;
A
#
# COMPACT_ATOMS: atom_id res chain seq x y z
N MET A 1 -30.06 -4.03 33.05
CA MET A 1 -29.36 -3.46 31.87
C MET A 1 -30.16 -3.86 30.65
N VAL A 2 -30.56 -2.91 29.79
CA VAL A 2 -31.35 -3.23 28.58
C VAL A 2 -30.37 -3.53 27.44
N PRO A 3 -30.32 -4.76 26.89
CA PRO A 3 -29.42 -5.08 25.79
C PRO A 3 -29.85 -4.36 24.50
N CYS A 4 -28.94 -3.60 23.87
CA CYS A 4 -29.19 -3.06 22.53
C CYS A 4 -28.96 -4.14 21.49
N VAL A 5 -29.94 -4.37 20.60
CA VAL A 5 -29.78 -5.20 19.39
C VAL A 5 -28.60 -4.78 18.51
N CYS A 6 -28.22 -3.50 18.60
CA CYS A 6 -27.12 -2.89 17.89
C CYS A 6 -25.73 -3.10 18.53
N HIS A 7 -25.64 -3.73 19.71
CA HIS A 7 -24.39 -3.74 20.49
C HIS A 7 -23.22 -4.35 19.70
N ASN A 8 -23.39 -5.56 19.16
CA ASN A 8 -22.33 -6.24 18.42
C ASN A 8 -21.90 -5.45 17.18
N ALA A 9 -22.86 -4.95 16.39
CA ALA A 9 -22.57 -4.12 15.23
C ALA A 9 -21.78 -2.85 15.59
N ARG A 10 -22.13 -2.17 16.69
CA ARG A 10 -21.36 -1.00 17.17
C ARG A 10 -19.95 -1.35 17.62
N MET A 11 -19.77 -2.49 18.30
CA MET A 11 -18.44 -2.94 18.73
C MET A 11 -17.57 -3.30 17.53
N GLU A 12 -18.14 -3.96 16.52
CA GLU A 12 -17.41 -4.27 15.28
C GLU A 12 -17.06 -3.01 14.49
N LEU A 13 -17.98 -2.05 14.36
CA LEU A 13 -17.71 -0.75 13.74
C LEU A 13 -16.58 -0.03 14.46
N GLY A 14 -16.62 0.07 15.79
CA GLY A 14 -15.54 0.71 16.56
C GLY A 14 -14.19 0.02 16.40
N HIS A 15 -14.17 -1.31 16.25
CA HIS A 15 -12.94 -2.04 15.95
C HIS A 15 -12.42 -1.71 14.54
N LEU A 16 -13.28 -1.75 13.52
CA LEU A 16 -12.91 -1.42 12.15
C LEU A 16 -12.41 0.03 12.04
N GLU A 17 -13.09 0.98 12.67
CA GLU A 17 -12.66 2.39 12.74
C GLU A 17 -11.25 2.51 13.34
N THR A 18 -10.94 1.71 14.36
CA THR A 18 -9.60 1.69 14.96
C THR A 18 -8.54 1.16 13.99
N ILE A 19 -8.85 0.10 13.23
CA ILE A 19 -7.93 -0.45 12.22
C ILE A 19 -7.72 0.56 11.09
N PHE A 20 -8.79 1.14 10.54
CA PHE A 20 -8.70 2.16 9.49
C PHE A 20 -7.92 3.39 9.93
N LYS A 21 -8.12 3.85 11.17
CA LYS A 21 -7.34 4.97 11.72
C LYS A 21 -5.85 4.65 11.79
N LYS A 22 -5.49 3.42 12.15
CA LYS A 22 -4.08 2.98 12.26
C LYS A 22 -3.45 2.69 10.89
N SER A 23 -4.25 2.31 9.90
CA SER A 23 -3.75 1.88 8.59
C SER A 23 -3.15 3.02 7.78
N GLY A 24 -3.59 4.27 7.98
CA GLY A 24 -3.06 5.41 7.24
C GLY A 24 -3.54 5.51 5.79
N ILE A 25 -4.57 4.73 5.41
CA ILE A 25 -5.21 4.86 4.09
C ILE A 25 -5.71 6.30 3.90
N PRO A 26 -5.41 6.97 2.77
CA PRO A 26 -5.86 8.34 2.56
C PRO A 26 -7.39 8.44 2.61
N PRO A 27 -7.97 9.46 3.26
CA PRO A 27 -9.42 9.55 3.48
C PRO A 27 -10.28 9.38 2.22
N LYS A 28 -9.81 9.88 1.07
CA LYS A 28 -10.51 9.76 -0.22
C LYS A 28 -10.61 8.32 -0.77
N TYR A 29 -9.80 7.39 -0.26
CA TYR A 29 -9.77 5.99 -0.67
C TYR A 29 -10.34 5.03 0.38
N ILE A 30 -10.64 5.53 1.59
CA ILE A 30 -11.31 4.73 2.61
C ILE A 30 -12.64 4.22 2.04
N TYR A 31 -12.93 2.93 2.29
CA TYR A 31 -14.15 2.25 1.86
C TYR A 31 -14.33 2.05 0.35
N ARG A 32 -13.27 2.25 -0.44
CA ARG A 32 -13.22 1.82 -1.83
C ARG A 32 -12.89 0.33 -1.90
N THR A 33 -13.82 -0.48 -2.40
CA THR A 33 -13.73 -1.95 -2.50
C THR A 33 -13.72 -2.39 -3.97
N LEU A 34 -13.45 -3.68 -4.22
CA LEU A 34 -13.29 -4.23 -5.58
C LEU A 34 -14.56 -4.07 -6.42
N ASP A 35 -15.74 -4.16 -5.82
CA ASP A 35 -17.04 -3.96 -6.49
C ASP A 35 -17.27 -2.52 -6.98
N GLN A 36 -16.50 -1.57 -6.47
CA GLN A 36 -16.55 -0.16 -6.86
C GLN A 36 -15.47 0.22 -7.86
N ALA A 37 -14.54 -0.70 -8.17
CA ALA A 37 -13.58 -0.48 -9.25
C ALA A 37 -14.34 -0.51 -10.58
N ASP A 38 -14.06 0.45 -11.45
CA ASP A 38 -14.56 0.40 -12.82
C ASP A 38 -13.99 -0.89 -13.47
N HIS A 39 -14.86 -1.70 -14.07
CA HIS A 39 -14.50 -2.93 -14.78
C HIS A 39 -14.70 -2.80 -16.29
N SER A 40 -14.93 -1.59 -16.79
CA SER A 40 -15.12 -1.37 -18.22
C SER A 40 -13.88 -1.80 -19.00
N THR A 41 -14.12 -2.42 -20.16
CA THR A 41 -13.07 -2.84 -21.11
C THR A 41 -12.19 -1.70 -21.60
N GLU A 42 -12.57 -0.45 -21.32
CA GLU A 42 -11.80 0.77 -21.63
C GLU A 42 -10.59 1.01 -20.71
N ILE A 43 -10.48 0.30 -19.59
CA ILE A 43 -9.45 0.56 -18.57
C ILE A 43 -8.10 -0.06 -18.95
N GLY A 44 -8.09 -0.98 -19.91
CA GLY A 44 -6.89 -1.65 -20.41
C GLY A 44 -6.62 -2.98 -19.69
N ILE A 45 -6.03 -3.92 -20.44
CA ILE A 45 -5.79 -5.30 -20.01
C ILE A 45 -4.91 -5.37 -18.75
N SER A 46 -3.92 -4.47 -18.63
CA SER A 46 -3.00 -4.40 -17.49
C SER A 46 -3.71 -4.18 -16.16
N PHE A 47 -4.72 -3.30 -16.13
CA PHE A 47 -5.53 -3.07 -14.93
C PHE A 47 -6.38 -4.29 -14.58
N MET A 48 -6.95 -4.96 -15.58
CA MET A 48 -7.71 -6.21 -15.35
C MET A 48 -6.83 -7.29 -14.71
N ILE A 49 -5.59 -7.47 -15.19
CA ILE A 49 -4.63 -8.43 -14.59
C ILE A 49 -4.34 -8.04 -13.13
N ALA A 50 -4.10 -6.76 -12.86
CA ALA A 50 -3.85 -6.30 -11.49
C ALA A 50 -5.09 -6.46 -10.59
N HIS A 51 -6.28 -6.26 -11.14
CA HIS A 51 -7.55 -6.46 -10.46
C HIS A 51 -7.81 -7.95 -10.16
N ASP A 52 -7.53 -8.84 -11.10
CA ASP A 52 -7.66 -10.29 -10.91
C ASP A 52 -6.68 -10.82 -9.88
N TRP A 53 -5.45 -10.30 -9.87
CA TRP A 53 -4.48 -10.57 -8.81
C TRP A 53 -5.02 -10.14 -7.43
N ALA A 54 -5.61 -8.93 -7.35
CA ALA A 54 -6.21 -8.43 -6.12
C ALA A 54 -7.39 -9.28 -5.65
N ASN A 55 -8.25 -9.70 -6.59
CA ASN A 55 -9.33 -10.63 -6.33
C ASN A 55 -8.79 -11.95 -5.76
N GLU A 56 -7.81 -12.58 -6.41
CA GLU A 56 -7.25 -13.86 -5.96
C GLU A 56 -6.66 -13.73 -4.55
N LEU A 57 -5.89 -12.66 -4.30
CA LEU A 57 -5.33 -12.36 -2.99
C LEU A 57 -6.42 -12.31 -1.91
N VAL A 58 -7.47 -11.52 -2.15
CA VAL A 58 -8.57 -11.33 -1.19
C VAL A 58 -9.29 -12.66 -0.95
N HIS A 59 -9.64 -13.39 -2.01
CA HIS A 59 -10.39 -14.65 -1.87
C HIS A 59 -9.60 -15.74 -1.13
N LYS A 60 -8.28 -15.77 -1.30
CA LYS A 60 -7.40 -16.80 -0.71
C LYS A 60 -6.70 -16.35 0.56
N TRP A 61 -6.97 -15.16 1.09
CA TRP A 61 -6.21 -14.57 2.22
C TRP A 61 -6.09 -15.49 3.44
N ASN A 62 -7.15 -16.23 3.79
CA ASN A 62 -7.16 -17.15 4.93
C ASN A 62 -6.78 -18.61 4.57
N ASP A 63 -6.42 -18.91 3.32
CA ASP A 63 -5.89 -20.24 2.95
C ASP A 63 -4.43 -20.33 3.40
N ALA A 64 -4.16 -21.15 4.41
CA ALA A 64 -2.80 -21.34 4.95
C ALA A 64 -1.77 -21.85 3.94
N ARG A 65 -2.21 -22.40 2.80
CA ARG A 65 -1.31 -22.85 1.71
C ARG A 65 -1.05 -21.76 0.67
N PHE A 66 -1.83 -20.69 0.70
CA PHE A 66 -1.67 -19.58 -0.21
C PHE A 66 -0.58 -18.63 0.31
N LYS A 67 0.55 -18.62 -0.38
CA LYS A 67 1.66 -17.69 -0.14
C LYS A 67 1.73 -16.69 -1.30
N PRO A 68 1.02 -15.55 -1.24
CA PRO A 68 1.09 -14.56 -2.29
C PRO A 68 2.46 -13.90 -2.29
N HIS A 69 3.01 -13.70 -3.49
CA HIS A 69 4.04 -12.67 -3.66
C HIS A 69 3.40 -11.31 -3.38
N GLY A 70 4.22 -10.31 -3.06
CA GLY A 70 3.83 -8.90 -3.13
C GLY A 70 3.50 -8.45 -4.56
N LEU A 71 3.25 -7.15 -4.71
CA LEU A 71 2.89 -6.56 -6.00
C LEU A 71 3.66 -5.27 -6.21
N TYR A 72 4.29 -5.12 -7.37
CA TYR A 72 4.88 -3.86 -7.80
C TYR A 72 4.08 -3.31 -8.98
N LEU A 73 3.23 -2.31 -8.70
CA LEU A 73 2.43 -1.61 -9.69
C LEU A 73 3.21 -0.40 -10.21
N TRP A 74 3.45 -0.32 -11.51
CA TRP A 74 4.09 0.87 -12.10
C TRP A 74 3.43 1.33 -13.39
N GLY A 75 3.76 2.54 -13.83
CA GLY A 75 3.19 3.15 -15.04
C GLY A 75 2.92 4.64 -14.85
N GLY A 76 2.27 5.27 -15.81
CA GLY A 76 2.00 6.72 -15.79
C GLY A 76 1.16 7.21 -14.60
N PRO A 77 1.17 8.52 -14.27
CA PRO A 77 0.28 9.07 -13.28
C PRO A 77 -1.19 8.84 -13.68
N GLY A 78 -2.06 8.65 -12.69
CA GLY A 78 -3.50 8.54 -12.95
C GLY A 78 -4.00 7.18 -13.45
N THR A 79 -3.13 6.19 -13.60
CA THR A 79 -3.48 4.82 -14.07
C THR A 79 -4.12 3.92 -13.01
N GLY A 80 -4.44 4.45 -11.82
CA GLY A 80 -5.15 3.70 -10.78
C GLY A 80 -4.28 2.89 -9.80
N LYS A 81 -2.94 2.94 -9.89
CA LYS A 81 -2.02 2.20 -8.98
C LYS A 81 -2.35 2.37 -7.49
N THR A 82 -2.37 3.63 -7.02
CA THR A 82 -2.68 3.96 -5.61
C THR A 82 -4.10 3.55 -5.21
N LEU A 83 -5.06 3.70 -6.14
CA LEU A 83 -6.44 3.30 -5.90
C LEU A 83 -6.54 1.80 -5.66
N LEU A 84 -5.97 0.98 -6.56
CA LEU A 84 -5.98 -0.47 -6.44
C LEU A 84 -5.26 -0.94 -5.17
N ALA A 85 -4.10 -0.36 -4.85
CA ALA A 85 -3.40 -0.66 -3.61
C ALA A 85 -4.25 -0.38 -2.36
N CYS A 86 -4.99 0.75 -2.34
CA CYS A 86 -5.92 1.05 -1.24
C CYS A 86 -7.14 0.12 -1.23
N ILE A 87 -7.68 -0.25 -2.39
CA ILE A 87 -8.79 -1.21 -2.50
C ILE A 87 -8.40 -2.54 -1.86
N ILE A 88 -7.21 -3.06 -2.15
CA ILE A 88 -6.70 -4.28 -1.53
C ILE A 88 -6.68 -4.16 0.00
N LEU A 89 -6.16 -3.06 0.55
CA LEU A 89 -6.15 -2.87 2.00
C LEU A 89 -7.57 -2.77 2.59
N ASN A 90 -8.49 -2.05 1.95
CA ASN A 90 -9.88 -1.96 2.40
C ASN A 90 -10.53 -3.34 2.46
N GLU A 91 -10.37 -4.16 1.41
CA GLU A 91 -10.93 -5.51 1.36
C GLU A 91 -10.40 -6.40 2.49
N LEU A 92 -9.09 -6.37 2.73
CA LEU A 92 -8.47 -7.17 3.80
C LEU A 92 -8.89 -6.71 5.19
N ILE A 93 -8.98 -5.39 5.43
CA ILE A 93 -9.46 -4.84 6.70
C ILE A 93 -10.93 -5.23 6.92
N PHE A 94 -11.80 -5.04 5.92
CA PHE A 94 -13.23 -5.31 6.08
C PHE A 94 -13.55 -6.78 6.27
N ARG A 95 -12.95 -7.67 5.47
CA ARG A 95 -13.28 -9.10 5.47
C ARG A 95 -12.57 -9.86 6.58
N TYR A 96 -11.34 -9.47 6.90
CA TYR A 96 -10.46 -10.27 7.74
C TYR A 96 -9.93 -9.52 8.95
N LYS A 97 -10.24 -8.22 9.09
CA LYS A 97 -9.72 -7.37 10.18
C LYS A 97 -8.18 -7.36 10.19
N THR A 98 -7.56 -7.57 9.03
CA THR A 98 -6.10 -7.64 8.85
C THR A 98 -5.44 -6.33 9.25
N ASN A 99 -4.30 -6.42 9.94
CA ASN A 99 -3.51 -5.25 10.29
C ASN A 99 -2.71 -4.76 9.07
N CYS A 100 -3.29 -3.81 8.36
CA CYS A 100 -2.70 -3.21 7.16
C CYS A 100 -2.11 -1.82 7.45
N LYS A 101 -1.13 -1.42 6.63
CA LYS A 101 -0.55 -0.06 6.64
C LYS A 101 -0.40 0.46 5.22
N TYR A 102 -0.68 1.74 5.03
CA TYR A 102 -0.38 2.52 3.85
C TYR A 102 0.60 3.62 4.24
N ALA A 103 1.60 3.86 3.38
CA ALA A 103 2.57 4.93 3.55
C ALA A 103 2.92 5.55 2.20
N LYS A 104 2.83 6.88 2.10
CA LYS A 104 3.62 7.61 1.10
C LYS A 104 5.05 7.67 1.60
N ILE A 105 5.99 7.09 0.87
CA ILE A 105 7.37 6.87 1.34
C ILE A 105 8.03 8.15 1.85
N ASN A 106 7.95 9.23 1.08
CA ASN A 106 8.56 10.51 1.48
C ASN A 106 7.93 11.08 2.75
N ARG A 107 6.59 11.12 2.78
CA ARG A 107 5.84 11.85 3.80
C ARG A 107 5.68 11.04 5.09
N ASP A 108 5.24 9.80 4.96
CA ASP A 108 4.77 9.00 6.09
C ASP A 108 5.88 8.11 6.68
N PHE A 109 6.92 7.80 5.90
CA PHE A 109 8.05 7.00 6.36
C PHE A 109 9.32 7.83 6.56
N LEU A 110 9.92 8.35 5.48
CA LEU A 110 11.21 9.05 5.55
C LEU A 110 11.17 10.32 6.38
N ASN A 111 10.16 11.18 6.22
CA ASN A 111 10.06 12.40 7.02
C ASN A 111 9.78 12.08 8.49
N THR A 112 8.89 11.13 8.78
CA THR A 112 8.64 10.66 10.15
C THR A 112 9.92 10.15 10.82
N LEU A 113 10.75 9.39 10.10
CA LEU A 113 12.07 8.97 10.60
C LEU A 113 13.00 10.17 10.85
N ARG A 114 13.03 11.15 9.94
CA ARG A 114 13.86 12.36 10.12
C ARG A 114 13.46 13.15 11.37
N GLU A 115 12.16 13.25 11.65
CA GLU A 115 11.63 13.92 12.85
C GLU A 115 12.16 13.27 14.13
N THR A 116 12.39 11.95 14.14
CA THR A 116 12.93 11.26 15.32
C THR A 116 14.35 11.68 15.70
N TYR A 117 15.12 12.27 14.78
CA TYR A 117 16.46 12.78 15.09
C TYR A 117 16.44 14.23 15.60
N GLN A 118 15.30 14.93 15.49
CA GLN A 118 15.18 16.29 15.99
C GLN A 118 14.93 16.26 17.50
N LYS A 119 15.80 16.92 18.26
CA LYS A 119 15.77 16.91 19.73
C LYS A 119 14.47 17.47 20.32
N ASP A 120 13.84 18.41 19.61
CA ASP A 120 12.61 19.07 20.04
C ASP A 120 11.34 18.38 19.51
N SER A 121 11.47 17.26 18.80
CA SER A 121 10.32 16.50 18.30
C SER A 121 9.75 15.57 19.38
N GLU A 122 8.43 15.43 19.40
CA GLU A 122 7.73 14.45 20.26
C GLU A 122 8.15 13.00 19.95
N THR A 123 8.66 12.74 18.75
CA THR A 123 9.10 11.42 18.29
C THR A 123 10.61 11.19 18.48
N HIS A 124 11.31 12.06 19.21
CA HIS A 124 12.76 11.95 19.38
C HIS A 124 13.18 10.56 19.93
N GLY A 125 14.11 9.91 19.24
CA GLY A 125 14.61 8.57 19.62
C GLY A 125 13.65 7.41 19.32
N MET A 126 12.53 7.64 18.65
CA MET A 126 11.55 6.60 18.30
C MET A 126 11.79 5.92 16.94
N GLU A 127 12.98 6.11 16.35
CA GLU A 127 13.36 5.55 15.04
C GLU A 127 13.01 4.06 14.91
N LYS A 128 13.55 3.25 15.83
CA LYS A 128 13.33 1.79 15.83
C LYS A 128 11.84 1.43 15.96
N THR A 129 11.09 2.18 16.78
CA THR A 129 9.65 1.96 16.94
C THR A 129 8.89 2.22 15.63
N ILE A 130 9.27 3.27 14.90
CA ILE A 130 8.68 3.58 13.60
C ILE A 130 9.07 2.51 12.57
N GLU A 131 10.34 2.12 12.50
CA GLU A 131 10.78 1.04 11.61
C GLU A 131 10.03 -0.26 11.87
N THR A 132 9.91 -0.68 13.13
CA THR A 132 9.14 -1.87 13.54
C THR A 132 7.66 -1.75 13.15
N LEU A 133 7.04 -0.58 13.31
CA LEU A 133 5.65 -0.34 12.93
C LEU A 133 5.41 -0.61 11.43
N PHE A 134 6.36 -0.28 10.56
CA PHE A 134 6.26 -0.54 9.12
C PHE A 134 6.73 -1.96 8.75
N ALA A 135 7.68 -2.54 9.48
CA ALA A 135 8.20 -3.87 9.20
C ALA A 135 7.21 -4.99 9.58
N GLU A 136 6.51 -4.88 10.71
CA GLU A 136 5.78 -6.01 11.29
C GLU A 136 4.32 -6.17 10.80
N VAL A 137 3.72 -5.10 10.25
CA VAL A 137 2.35 -5.12 9.72
C VAL A 137 2.19 -6.20 8.66
N GLU A 138 1.04 -6.86 8.68
CA GLU A 138 0.76 -8.03 7.82
C GLU A 138 0.80 -7.65 6.35
N VAL A 139 0.25 -6.47 6.02
CA VAL A 139 0.27 -5.93 4.66
C VAL A 139 0.70 -4.47 4.69
N LEU A 140 1.72 -4.14 3.88
CA LEU A 140 2.21 -2.78 3.72
C LEU A 140 2.05 -2.33 2.26
N VAL A 141 1.42 -1.17 2.07
CA VAL A 141 1.49 -0.41 0.82
C VAL A 141 2.52 0.69 0.95
N LEU A 142 3.52 0.67 0.06
CA LEU A 142 4.49 1.75 -0.14
C LEU A 142 4.15 2.51 -1.44
N ASP A 143 3.52 3.68 -1.28
CA ASP A 143 3.04 4.50 -2.39
C ASP A 143 4.10 5.52 -2.83
N ASP A 144 4.15 5.80 -4.13
CA ASP A 144 5.12 6.70 -4.79
C ASP A 144 6.59 6.25 -4.61
N PHE A 145 6.85 4.95 -4.72
CA PHE A 145 8.19 4.36 -4.67
C PHE A 145 9.06 4.86 -5.81
N GLY A 146 10.27 5.32 -5.48
CA GLY A 146 11.21 5.90 -6.44
C GLY A 146 11.06 7.40 -6.68
N VAL A 147 10.05 8.07 -6.09
CA VAL A 147 9.85 9.53 -6.21
C VAL A 147 10.67 10.32 -5.17
N GLN A 148 11.25 9.64 -4.17
CA GLN A 148 12.07 10.27 -3.14
C GLN A 148 13.37 10.86 -3.67
N LYS A 149 13.83 11.96 -3.03
CA LYS A 149 15.17 12.48 -3.26
C LYS A 149 16.17 11.42 -2.83
N GLU A 150 16.98 10.97 -3.79
CA GLU A 150 18.00 9.95 -3.57
C GLU A 150 19.10 10.51 -2.66
N SER A 151 19.19 9.93 -1.48
CA SER A 151 20.28 10.12 -0.53
C SER A 151 20.70 8.75 0.01
N ASP A 152 21.97 8.61 0.41
CA ASP A 152 22.46 7.36 0.99
C ASP A 152 21.63 6.94 2.20
N TRP A 153 21.26 7.91 3.04
CA TRP A 153 20.38 7.68 4.19
C TRP A 153 19.00 7.15 3.78
N SER A 154 18.31 7.78 2.81
CA SER A 154 16.99 7.31 2.39
C SER A 154 17.04 5.92 1.74
N ASN A 155 18.09 5.65 0.96
CA ASN A 155 18.29 4.36 0.32
C ASN A 155 18.58 3.27 1.37
N SER A 156 19.38 3.58 2.39
CA SER A 156 19.60 2.68 3.53
C SER A 156 18.29 2.36 4.25
N LYS A 157 17.49 3.37 4.60
CA LYS A 157 16.22 3.15 5.30
C LYS A 157 15.19 2.36 4.50
N LEU A 158 15.15 2.57 3.18
CA LEU A 158 14.31 1.76 2.30
C LEU A 158 14.83 0.33 2.18
N TYR A 159 16.14 0.14 2.08
CA TYR A 159 16.74 -1.19 2.08
C TYR A 159 16.39 -1.93 3.37
N ASP A 160 16.64 -1.33 4.54
CA ASP A 160 16.38 -1.95 5.85
C ASP A 160 14.91 -2.39 5.98
N LEU A 161 13.96 -1.54 5.56
CA LEU A 161 12.53 -1.88 5.58
C LEU A 161 12.18 -3.02 4.61
N ILE A 162 12.67 -2.97 3.38
CA ILE A 162 12.37 -3.99 2.36
C ILE A 162 13.00 -5.33 2.75
N ASP A 163 14.24 -5.33 3.23
CA ASP A 163 14.97 -6.52 3.65
C ASP A 163 14.27 -7.18 4.85
N ALA A 164 13.90 -6.41 5.88
CA ALA A 164 13.17 -6.95 7.05
C ALA A 164 11.82 -7.57 6.67
N ARG A 165 11.10 -6.98 5.71
CA ARG A 165 9.81 -7.51 5.23
C ARG A 165 10.00 -8.73 4.33
N TYR A 166 11.05 -8.75 3.52
CA TYR A 166 11.44 -9.89 2.70
C TYR A 166 11.77 -11.11 3.57
N GLU A 167 12.63 -10.94 4.58
CA GLU A 167 13.04 -12.02 5.50
C GLU A 167 11.86 -12.64 6.26
N GLN A 168 10.83 -11.84 6.55
CA GLN A 168 9.63 -12.27 7.27
C GLN A 168 8.47 -12.71 6.35
N GLU A 169 8.70 -12.80 5.03
CA GLU A 169 7.68 -13.11 4.02
C GLU A 169 6.42 -12.22 4.14
N LYS A 170 6.58 -10.94 4.52
CA LYS A 170 5.45 -10.02 4.73
C LYS A 170 4.96 -9.43 3.41
N LEU A 171 3.64 -9.50 3.18
CA LEU A 171 3.05 -9.02 1.94
C LEU A 171 3.29 -7.52 1.74
N THR A 172 3.94 -7.16 0.65
CA THR A 172 4.32 -5.78 0.35
C THR A 172 3.82 -5.38 -1.03
N ILE A 173 3.08 -4.29 -1.10
CA ILE A 173 2.54 -3.73 -2.34
C ILE A 173 3.22 -2.38 -2.56
N LEU A 174 3.81 -2.18 -3.73
CA LEU A 174 4.49 -0.95 -4.10
C LEU A 174 3.78 -0.30 -5.27
N THR A 175 3.68 1.01 -5.25
CA THR A 175 3.29 1.79 -6.43
C THR A 175 4.45 2.66 -6.86
N SER A 176 4.70 2.77 -8.16
CA SER A 176 5.78 3.59 -8.71
C SER A 176 5.37 4.23 -10.03
N ASN A 177 6.02 5.32 -10.41
CA ASN A 177 5.92 5.84 -11.78
C ASN A 177 6.96 5.24 -12.71
N THR A 178 7.89 4.45 -12.19
CA THR A 178 9.00 3.87 -12.94
C THR A 178 9.15 2.37 -12.69
N SER A 179 9.75 1.69 -13.66
CA SER A 179 9.95 0.25 -13.59
C SER A 179 10.88 -0.14 -12.43
N PRO A 180 10.75 -1.35 -11.85
CA PRO A 180 11.70 -1.85 -10.87
C PRO A 180 13.14 -1.84 -11.37
N ALA A 181 13.35 -1.96 -12.69
CA ALA A 181 14.69 -2.03 -13.28
C ALA A 181 15.53 -0.76 -13.03
N GLU A 182 14.92 0.40 -12.77
CA GLU A 182 15.65 1.61 -12.38
C GLU A 182 16.37 1.49 -11.04
N TRP A 183 16.01 0.50 -10.22
CA TRP A 183 16.67 0.20 -8.95
C TRP A 183 17.89 -0.69 -9.08
N LYS A 184 18.25 -1.16 -10.29
CA LYS A 184 19.46 -1.96 -10.51
C LYS A 184 20.73 -1.19 -10.18
N ASP A 185 20.77 0.09 -10.56
CA ASP A 185 21.94 0.94 -10.39
C ASP A 185 21.91 1.72 -9.06
N LYS A 186 20.82 1.61 -8.29
CA LYS A 186 20.63 2.28 -7.00
C LYS A 186 20.87 1.30 -5.85
N ALA A 187 21.45 1.79 -4.75
CA ALA A 187 21.71 0.99 -3.55
C ALA A 187 22.38 -0.38 -3.87
N GLU A 188 23.35 -0.36 -4.79
CA GLU A 188 24.06 -1.57 -5.28
C GLU A 188 23.14 -2.68 -5.81
N GLY A 189 21.92 -2.33 -6.26
CA GLY A 189 20.93 -3.28 -6.77
C GLY A 189 20.28 -4.15 -5.70
N ARG A 190 20.56 -3.92 -4.41
CA ARG A 190 20.06 -4.78 -3.31
C ARG A 190 18.55 -4.70 -3.18
N ILE A 191 17.99 -3.48 -3.21
CA ILE A 191 16.55 -3.26 -3.21
C ILE A 191 15.90 -3.97 -4.40
N TYR A 192 16.45 -3.80 -5.60
CA TYR A 192 15.95 -4.46 -6.81
C TYR A 192 15.94 -5.98 -6.68
N SER A 193 16.99 -6.59 -6.12
CA SER A 193 17.06 -8.03 -5.89
C SER A 193 15.89 -8.54 -5.03
N ARG A 194 15.59 -7.87 -3.90
CA ARG A 194 14.47 -8.28 -3.03
C ARG A 194 13.13 -8.06 -3.72
N LEU A 195 12.94 -6.91 -4.36
CA LEU A 195 11.69 -6.61 -5.09
C LEU A 195 11.40 -7.65 -6.17
N LYS A 196 12.42 -8.06 -6.94
CA LYS A 196 12.28 -9.04 -8.01
C LYS A 196 11.83 -10.42 -7.50
N GLU A 197 12.28 -10.81 -6.32
CA GLU A 197 11.91 -12.10 -5.72
C GLU A 197 10.58 -12.01 -4.97
N MET A 198 10.32 -10.91 -4.28
CA MET A 198 9.19 -10.80 -3.36
C MET A 198 7.92 -10.27 -4.02
N THR A 199 7.98 -9.72 -5.24
CA THR A 199 6.81 -9.10 -5.89
C THR A 199 6.57 -9.63 -7.30
N MET A 200 5.29 -9.66 -7.68
CA MET A 200 4.87 -9.70 -9.07
C MET A 200 4.86 -8.28 -9.64
N GLU A 201 5.54 -8.07 -10.76
CA GLU A 201 5.56 -6.78 -11.46
C GLU A 201 4.37 -6.67 -12.42
N ILE A 202 3.60 -5.58 -12.34
CA ILE A 202 2.56 -5.25 -13.32
C ILE A 202 2.72 -3.79 -13.78
N HIS A 203 2.90 -3.63 -15.10
CA HIS A 203 2.90 -2.32 -15.75
C HIS A 203 1.48 -1.91 -16.14
N LEU A 204 0.94 -0.88 -15.48
CA LEU A 204 -0.35 -0.27 -15.77
C LEU A 204 -0.24 0.76 -16.89
N GLU A 205 -0.44 0.31 -18.12
CA GLU A 205 -0.66 1.14 -19.31
C GLU A 205 -2.16 1.42 -19.48
N CYS A 206 -2.65 2.47 -18.82
CA CYS A 206 -4.06 2.87 -18.84
C CYS A 206 -4.17 4.37 -19.13
N ALA A 207 -5.34 4.82 -19.61
CA ALA A 207 -5.63 6.25 -19.66
C ALA A 207 -5.68 6.85 -18.25
N ASP A 208 -5.36 8.15 -18.11
CA ASP A 208 -5.46 8.83 -16.82
C ASP A 208 -6.94 8.93 -16.39
N TYR A 209 -7.31 8.14 -15.38
CA TYR A 209 -8.65 8.09 -14.83
C TYR A 209 -9.08 9.41 -14.17
N ARG A 210 -8.11 10.21 -13.69
CA ARG A 210 -8.38 11.51 -13.08
C ARG A 210 -8.89 12.51 -14.11
N LEU A 211 -8.45 12.40 -15.36
CA LEU A 211 -8.96 13.22 -16.46
C LEU A 211 -10.41 12.83 -16.79
N LYS A 212 -10.71 11.54 -16.91
CA LYS A 212 -12.09 11.06 -17.13
C LYS A 212 -13.07 11.53 -16.05
N LEU A 213 -12.66 11.51 -14.78
CA LEU A 213 -13.47 12.03 -13.65
C LEU A 213 -13.70 13.54 -13.72
N SER A 214 -12.69 14.30 -14.17
CA SER A 214 -12.82 15.76 -14.32
C SER A 214 -13.76 16.16 -15.45
N GLU A 215 -13.79 15.39 -16.54
CA GLU A 215 -14.67 15.63 -17.69
C GLU A 215 -16.13 15.22 -17.40
N SER A 216 -16.34 14.19 -16.58
CA SER A 216 -17.67 13.73 -16.16
C SER A 216 -18.26 14.53 -14.99
N GLY A 217 -17.43 15.18 -14.17
CA GLY A 217 -17.84 16.06 -13.07
C GLY A 217 -18.27 17.48 -13.49
N GLY A 218 -18.18 17.83 -14.78
CA GLY A 218 -18.56 19.14 -15.33
C GLY A 218 -20.04 19.33 -15.69
N ARG A 219 -20.91 18.39 -15.30
CA ARG A 219 -22.38 18.52 -15.44
C ARG A 219 -23.04 18.28 -14.08
N GLY A 220 -22.93 19.28 -13.21
CA GLY A 220 -23.75 19.46 -12.01
C GLY A 220 -24.48 20.78 -12.11
#